data_AF-A0A2H3FZ78-F1
#
_entry.id   AF-A0A2H3FZ78-F1
#
_cell.length_a   1.000
_cell.length_b   1.000
_cell.length_c   1.000
_cell.angle_alpha   90.00
_cell.angle_beta   90.00
_cell.angle_gamma   90.00
#
_symmetry.space_group_name_H-M   'P 1'
#
loop_
_entity.id
_entity.type
_entity.pdbx_description
1 polymer ?
#
loop_
_entity_poly.entity_id
_entity_poly.type
_entity_poly.pdbx_seq_one_letter_code
_entity_poly.pdbx_strand_id
1 'polypeptide(L)'
;MAGPGTIKQRRTQSGNRNDAKQPRANPSPVSRTVTWHGIPKWRQNNKYILTGYRPSEADYLQVIRSLIFLHNETCNVWTHLIGALLLPLFAAAILQTIHGSQYIDVTGTDFIMFSVFFFSAESCLVLSAVYHLTESHSHEWNNSGIGGIC
;
A
#
# COMPACT_ATOMS: atom_id res chain seq x y z
N MET A 1 -44.12 -11.54 -63.56
CA MET A 1 -45.14 -12.41 -62.95
C MET A 1 -44.64 -12.77 -61.55
N ALA A 2 -45.42 -12.45 -60.52
CA ALA A 2 -45.05 -12.57 -59.11
C ALA A 2 -45.76 -13.77 -58.45
N GLY A 3 -45.05 -14.40 -57.49
CA GLY A 3 -45.58 -15.23 -56.39
C GLY A 3 -45.56 -16.75 -56.60
N PRO A 4 -45.82 -17.57 -55.55
CA PRO A 4 -45.37 -17.48 -54.15
C PRO A 4 -44.98 -18.88 -53.58
N GLY A 5 -44.50 -18.97 -52.32
CA GLY A 5 -44.60 -20.24 -51.56
C GLY A 5 -43.55 -20.52 -50.49
N THR A 6 -43.80 -20.06 -49.27
CA THR A 6 -43.15 -20.50 -48.04
C THR A 6 -43.68 -21.88 -47.62
N ILE A 7 -42.83 -22.87 -47.34
CA ILE A 7 -43.20 -24.08 -46.58
C ILE A 7 -42.24 -24.33 -45.42
N LYS A 8 -42.86 -24.48 -44.25
CA LYS A 8 -42.31 -24.78 -42.92
C LYS A 8 -41.70 -26.19 -42.81
N GLN A 9 -40.60 -26.24 -42.05
CA GLN A 9 -40.35 -27.19 -40.95
C GLN A 9 -39.96 -28.64 -41.27
N ARG A 10 -38.68 -28.98 -41.01
CA ARG A 10 -38.30 -30.31 -40.52
C ARG A 10 -37.24 -30.19 -39.42
N ARG A 11 -37.69 -30.49 -38.20
CA ARG A 11 -36.89 -30.83 -37.02
C ARG A 11 -36.05 -32.07 -37.35
N THR A 12 -34.74 -32.01 -37.14
CA THR A 12 -33.92 -33.20 -36.92
C THR A 12 -32.85 -32.84 -35.91
N GLN A 13 -33.09 -33.23 -34.66
CA GLN A 13 -32.03 -33.47 -33.69
C GLN A 13 -31.18 -34.61 -34.24
N SER A 14 -29.89 -34.39 -34.37
CA SER A 14 -28.90 -35.47 -34.25
C SER A 14 -27.71 -34.88 -33.53
N GLY A 15 -27.53 -35.30 -32.28
CA GLY A 15 -26.42 -34.87 -31.46
C GLY A 15 -25.11 -35.41 -32.00
N ASN A 16 -24.05 -34.62 -31.82
CA ASN A 16 -22.72 -35.20 -31.68
C ASN A 16 -22.01 -34.47 -30.54
N ARG A 17 -21.92 -35.17 -29.40
CA ARG A 17 -21.21 -34.74 -28.20
C ARG A 17 -19.71 -34.84 -28.47
N ASN A 18 -19.10 -33.71 -28.80
CA ASN A 18 -17.67 -33.51 -28.61
C ASN A 18 -17.45 -32.46 -27.52
N ASP A 19 -18.04 -32.70 -26.34
CA ASP A 19 -17.66 -32.00 -25.12
C ASP A 19 -16.37 -32.65 -24.59
N ALA A 20 -15.25 -32.34 -25.25
CA ALA A 20 -13.95 -32.46 -24.64
C ALA A 20 -13.95 -31.50 -23.44
N LYS A 21 -14.24 -32.06 -22.26
CA LYS A 21 -14.22 -31.38 -20.97
C LYS A 21 -12.85 -30.73 -20.79
N GLN A 22 -12.75 -29.43 -21.11
CA GLN A 22 -11.60 -28.64 -20.70
C GLN A 22 -11.45 -28.80 -19.18
N PRO A 23 -10.24 -29.09 -18.67
CA PRO A 23 -10.00 -29.09 -17.24
C PRO A 23 -10.41 -27.71 -16.75
N ARG A 24 -11.36 -27.64 -15.79
CA ARG A 24 -11.64 -26.40 -15.08
C ARG A 24 -10.32 -25.96 -14.47
N ALA A 25 -9.69 -24.94 -15.05
CA ALA A 25 -8.57 -24.29 -14.42
C ALA A 25 -9.07 -23.85 -13.04
N ASN A 26 -8.50 -24.42 -11.99
CA ASN A 26 -8.68 -23.90 -10.64
C ASN A 26 -8.38 -22.39 -10.72
N PRO A 27 -9.22 -21.50 -10.18
CA PRO A 27 -8.87 -20.09 -10.12
C PRO A 27 -7.51 -20.01 -9.43
N SER A 28 -6.49 -19.61 -10.19
CA SER A 28 -5.15 -19.38 -9.67
C SER A 28 -5.29 -18.48 -8.44
N PRO A 29 -4.63 -18.78 -7.32
CA PRO A 29 -4.72 -17.95 -6.13
C PRO A 29 -4.47 -16.50 -6.55
N VAL A 30 -5.45 -15.63 -6.31
CA VAL A 30 -5.34 -14.20 -6.66
C VAL A 30 -4.04 -13.70 -6.04
N SER A 31 -3.08 -13.38 -6.89
CA SER A 31 -1.77 -12.93 -6.42
C SER A 31 -1.97 -11.63 -5.64
N ARG A 32 -1.56 -11.63 -4.37
CA ARG A 32 -1.65 -10.43 -3.50
C ARG A 32 -0.69 -9.32 -3.91
N THR A 33 0.23 -9.61 -4.84
CA THR A 33 1.19 -8.64 -5.39
C THR A 33 1.26 -8.73 -6.91
N VAL A 34 1.69 -7.65 -7.55
CA VAL A 34 1.87 -7.52 -9.01
C VAL A 34 3.33 -7.27 -9.38
N THR A 35 3.64 -7.44 -10.66
CA THR A 35 4.96 -7.19 -11.24
C THR A 35 5.15 -5.72 -11.58
N TRP A 36 6.39 -5.29 -11.81
CA TRP A 36 6.73 -3.90 -12.21
C TRP A 36 5.97 -3.43 -13.46
N HIS A 37 5.78 -4.32 -14.44
CA HIS A 37 4.98 -4.01 -15.63
C HIS A 37 3.47 -3.98 -15.36
N GLY A 38 3.02 -4.57 -14.26
CA GLY A 38 1.61 -4.62 -13.84
C GLY A 38 1.15 -3.41 -13.03
N ILE A 39 2.07 -2.52 -12.62
CA ILE A 39 1.72 -1.27 -11.93
C ILE A 39 1.65 -0.08 -12.90
N PRO A 40 0.83 0.94 -12.59
CA PRO A 40 0.81 2.19 -13.34
C PRO A 40 2.19 2.87 -13.42
N LYS A 41 2.47 3.56 -14.52
CA LYS A 41 3.77 4.24 -14.77
C LYS A 41 4.21 5.17 -13.64
N TRP A 42 3.27 5.84 -12.96
CA TRP A 42 3.57 6.76 -11.87
C TRP A 42 4.10 6.08 -10.59
N ARG A 43 3.96 4.75 -10.46
CA ARG A 43 4.58 3.95 -9.37
C ARG A 43 5.85 3.22 -9.79
N GLN A 44 6.25 3.32 -11.07
CA GLN A 44 7.42 2.62 -11.60
C GLN A 44 8.72 3.34 -11.24
N ASN A 45 8.92 3.61 -9.96
CA ASN A 45 10.01 4.47 -9.46
C ASN A 45 11.37 3.79 -9.58
N ASN A 46 11.40 2.46 -9.41
CA ASN A 46 12.63 1.67 -9.45
C ASN A 46 12.47 0.45 -10.37
N LYS A 47 13.18 0.45 -11.51
CA LYS A 47 13.16 -0.65 -12.49
C LYS A 47 13.84 -1.94 -12.02
N TYR A 48 14.63 -1.89 -10.94
CA TYR A 48 15.33 -3.06 -10.40
C TYR A 48 14.44 -3.91 -9.49
N ILE A 49 13.31 -3.37 -9.06
CA ILE A 49 12.30 -4.09 -8.28
C ILE A 49 11.33 -4.68 -9.30
N LEU A 50 11.40 -6.00 -9.50
CA LEU A 50 10.66 -6.66 -10.59
C LEU A 50 9.26 -7.13 -10.17
N THR A 51 9.05 -7.41 -8.89
CA THR A 51 7.84 -8.04 -8.33
C THR A 51 7.58 -7.60 -6.89
N GLY A 52 6.39 -7.87 -6.36
CA GLY A 52 6.07 -7.60 -4.94
C GLY A 52 5.35 -6.27 -4.71
N TYR A 53 4.94 -5.59 -5.79
CA TYR A 53 4.16 -4.37 -5.70
C TYR A 53 2.74 -4.65 -5.24
N ARG A 54 2.18 -3.76 -4.42
CA ARG A 54 0.76 -3.85 -4.07
C ARG A 54 -0.10 -3.47 -5.28
N PRO A 55 -1.19 -4.21 -5.58
CA PRO A 55 -2.19 -3.75 -6.54
C PRO A 55 -2.74 -2.37 -6.12
N SER A 56 -3.28 -1.62 -7.08
CA SER A 56 -3.94 -0.36 -6.77
C SER A 56 -5.31 -0.67 -6.15
N GLU A 57 -5.42 -0.58 -4.84
CA GLU A 57 -6.64 -0.88 -4.10
C GLU A 57 -7.40 0.41 -3.76
N ALA A 58 -8.73 0.38 -3.88
CA ALA A 58 -9.61 1.50 -3.56
C ALA A 58 -10.02 1.57 -2.08
N ASP A 59 -9.56 0.64 -1.23
CA ASP A 59 -10.03 0.51 0.14
C ASP A 59 -8.92 0.71 1.19
N TYR A 60 -9.11 1.64 2.12
CA TYR A 60 -8.22 1.86 3.27
C TYR A 60 -8.10 0.65 4.20
N LEU A 61 -9.12 -0.23 4.24
CA LEU A 61 -9.04 -1.45 5.03
C LEU A 61 -8.03 -2.45 4.46
N GLN A 62 -7.89 -2.49 3.13
CA GLN A 62 -6.88 -3.31 2.48
C GLN A 62 -5.47 -2.77 2.71
N VAL A 63 -5.35 -1.45 2.81
CA VAL A 63 -4.13 -0.75 3.22
C VAL A 63 -3.75 -1.13 4.66
N ILE A 64 -4.66 -1.19 5.62
CA ILE A 64 -4.32 -1.66 6.98
C ILE A 64 -3.93 -3.15 6.97
N ARG A 65 -4.64 -3.96 6.18
CA ARG A 65 -4.31 -5.39 6.01
C ARG A 65 -2.95 -5.62 5.34
N SER A 66 -2.37 -4.62 4.67
CA SER A 66 -1.04 -4.78 4.10
C SER A 66 0.08 -4.72 5.11
N LEU A 67 -0.17 -4.20 6.31
CA LEU A 67 0.82 -4.25 7.39
C LEU A 67 1.18 -5.70 7.75
N ILE A 68 0.27 -6.64 7.53
CA ILE A 68 0.41 -8.06 7.88
C ILE A 68 0.80 -8.96 6.69
N PHE A 69 1.01 -8.42 5.48
CA PHE A 69 1.55 -9.19 4.35
C PHE A 69 2.77 -8.53 3.72
N LEU A 70 3.67 -9.33 3.14
CA LEU A 70 4.92 -8.85 2.57
C LEU A 70 4.72 -8.22 1.18
N HIS A 71 5.20 -7.00 1.00
CA HIS A 71 5.23 -6.23 -0.23
C HIS A 71 6.48 -5.34 -0.30
N ASN A 72 6.72 -4.70 -1.44
CA ASN A 72 7.92 -3.91 -1.70
C ASN A 72 8.19 -2.82 -0.64
N GLU A 73 7.13 -2.11 -0.24
CA GLU A 73 7.20 -1.05 0.78
C GLU A 73 7.13 -1.56 2.22
N THR A 74 7.04 -2.88 2.47
CA THR A 74 6.84 -3.39 3.84
C THR A 74 7.98 -2.98 4.75
N CYS A 75 9.23 -3.12 4.29
CA CYS A 75 10.40 -2.69 5.07
C CYS A 75 10.30 -1.20 5.40
N ASN A 76 10.04 -0.35 4.40
CA ASN A 76 9.91 1.10 4.56
C ASN A 76 8.83 1.47 5.59
N VAL A 77 7.64 0.88 5.48
CA VAL A 77 6.55 1.11 6.44
C VAL A 77 6.97 0.68 7.85
N TRP A 78 7.53 -0.52 8.01
CA TRP A 78 7.89 -1.04 9.32
C TRP A 78 9.05 -0.28 9.98
N THR A 79 10.06 0.17 9.23
CA THR A 79 11.15 0.98 9.80
C THR A 79 10.63 2.30 10.35
N HIS A 80 9.70 2.96 9.65
CA HIS A 80 9.10 4.20 10.12
C HIS A 80 8.11 3.98 11.28
N LEU A 81 7.28 2.92 11.23
CA LEU A 81 6.36 2.57 12.32
C LEU A 81 7.09 2.21 13.62
N ILE A 82 8.18 1.42 13.53
CA ILE A 82 9.01 1.09 14.68
C ILE A 82 9.64 2.38 15.24
N GLY A 83 10.13 3.26 14.38
CA GLY A 83 10.62 4.59 14.78
C GLY A 83 9.56 5.38 15.55
N ALA A 84 8.35 5.51 15.01
CA ALA A 84 7.23 6.22 15.62
C ALA A 84 6.78 5.62 16.97
N LEU A 85 6.96 4.30 17.17
CA LEU A 85 6.65 3.67 18.46
C LEU A 85 7.77 3.86 19.49
N LEU A 86 9.04 3.84 19.08
CA LEU A 86 10.18 3.91 19.98
C LEU A 86 10.58 5.34 20.34
N LEU A 87 10.40 6.30 19.42
CA LEU A 87 10.83 7.69 19.62
C LEU A 87 10.12 8.37 20.81
N PRO A 88 8.81 8.21 21.04
CA PRO A 88 8.15 8.77 22.22
C PRO A 88 8.66 8.18 23.54
N LEU A 89 8.97 6.87 23.55
CA LEU A 89 9.54 6.20 24.73
C LEU A 89 10.94 6.71 25.03
N PHE A 90 11.76 6.86 23.99
CA PHE A 90 13.10 7.43 24.09
C PHE A 90 13.05 8.89 24.56
N ALA A 91 12.19 9.71 23.96
CA ALA A 91 11.97 11.11 24.34
C ALA A 91 11.54 11.22 25.82
N ALA A 92 10.58 10.40 26.26
CA ALA A 92 10.13 10.38 27.65
C ALA A 92 11.25 9.97 28.63
N ALA A 93 12.10 9.00 28.26
CA ALA A 93 13.24 8.59 29.09
C ALA A 93 14.28 9.71 29.22
N ILE A 94 14.59 10.40 28.11
CA ILE A 94 15.51 11.54 28.11
C ILE A 94 14.96 12.69 28.97
N LEU A 95 13.70 13.07 28.76
CA LEU A 95 13.07 14.16 29.52
C LEU A 95 12.98 13.85 31.02
N GLN A 96 12.68 12.61 31.41
CA GLN A 96 12.70 12.19 32.81
C GLN A 96 14.11 12.22 33.41
N THR A 97 15.13 11.83 32.65
CA THR A 97 16.52 11.87 33.09
C THR A 97 16.98 13.31 33.31
N ILE A 98 16.62 14.22 32.39
CA ILE A 98 16.92 15.65 32.51
C ILE A 98 16.20 16.27 33.71
N HIS A 99 14.91 15.98 33.87
CA HIS A 99 14.10 16.49 34.98
C HIS A 99 14.55 15.93 36.35
N GLY A 100 15.00 14.67 36.41
CA GLY A 100 15.41 14.01 37.64
C GLY A 100 16.88 14.21 38.02
N SER A 101 17.72 14.70 37.12
CA SER A 101 19.16 14.86 37.34
C SER A 101 19.50 16.21 37.96
N GLN A 102 20.56 16.24 38.77
CA GLN A 102 21.07 17.37 39.55
C GLN A 102 21.69 18.50 38.70
N TYR A 103 21.20 18.73 37.49
CA TYR A 103 21.66 19.82 36.64
C TYR A 103 21.05 21.13 37.14
N ILE A 104 21.89 21.95 37.77
CA ILE A 104 21.48 23.15 38.51
C ILE A 104 21.03 24.29 37.58
N ASP A 105 21.13 24.10 36.25
CA ASP A 105 20.93 25.17 35.25
C ASP A 105 20.10 24.74 34.02
N VAL A 106 19.28 23.68 34.13
CA VAL A 106 18.33 23.33 33.05
C VAL A 106 17.14 24.27 33.09
N THR A 107 16.94 24.99 31.99
CA THR A 107 15.90 26.00 31.85
C THR A 107 14.64 25.42 31.19
N GLY A 108 13.49 26.08 31.37
CA GLY A 108 12.27 25.75 30.64
C GLY A 108 12.45 25.79 29.10
N THR A 109 13.41 26.58 28.61
CA THR A 109 13.76 26.67 27.19
C THR A 109 14.32 25.35 26.66
N ASP A 110 15.15 24.65 27.43
CA ASP A 110 15.73 23.37 27.02
C ASP A 110 14.62 22.32 26.80
N PHE A 111 13.64 22.27 27.70
CA PHE A 111 12.47 21.40 27.56
C PHE A 111 11.64 21.73 26.33
N ILE A 112 11.44 23.01 26.03
CA ILE A 112 10.72 23.44 24.81
C ILE A 112 11.48 23.01 23.56
N MET A 113 12.80 23.22 23.52
CA MET A 113 13.65 22.83 22.39
C MET A 113 13.61 21.31 22.13
N PHE A 114 13.79 20.50 23.18
CA PHE A 114 13.68 19.05 23.06
C PHE A 114 12.27 18.61 22.62
N SER A 115 11.22 19.25 23.15
CA SER A 115 9.83 18.93 22.78
C SER A 115 9.56 19.21 21.29
N VAL A 116 10.00 20.36 20.77
CA VAL A 116 9.85 20.70 19.35
C VAL A 116 10.64 19.74 18.47
N PHE A 117 11.88 19.39 18.86
CA PHE A 117 12.70 18.43 18.13
C PHE A 117 12.02 17.05 18.04
N PHE A 118 11.60 16.48 19.16
CA PHE A 118 10.97 15.16 19.19
C PHE A 118 9.63 15.16 18.46
N PHE A 119 8.82 16.22 18.59
CA PHE A 119 7.56 16.35 17.85
C PHE A 119 7.78 16.44 16.34
N SER A 120 8.81 17.18 15.90
CA SER A 120 9.17 17.26 14.49
C SER A 120 9.63 15.90 13.95
N ALA A 121 10.46 15.18 14.70
CA ALA A 121 10.93 13.85 14.30
C ALA A 121 9.79 12.82 14.26
N GLU A 122 8.90 12.84 15.26
CA GLU A 122 7.72 11.98 15.31
C GLU A 122 6.78 12.22 14.13
N SER A 123 6.47 13.48 13.84
CA SER A 123 5.59 13.83 12.71
C SER A 123 6.18 13.38 11.37
N CYS A 124 7.51 13.50 11.17
CA CYS A 124 8.19 12.96 9.99
C CYS A 124 8.02 11.44 9.87
N LEU A 125 8.26 10.70 10.96
CA LEU A 125 8.12 9.24 10.96
C LEU A 125 6.68 8.79 10.65
N VAL A 126 5.69 9.45 11.26
CA VAL A 126 4.28 9.16 11.03
C VAL A 126 3.88 9.49 9.58
N LEU A 127 4.27 10.66 9.07
CA LEU A 127 3.95 11.05 7.70
C LEU A 127 4.58 10.12 6.67
N SER A 128 5.84 9.72 6.87
CA SER A 128 6.50 8.72 6.01
C SER A 128 5.79 7.36 6.04
N ALA A 129 5.44 6.87 7.25
CA ALA A 129 4.69 5.62 7.38
C ALA A 129 3.34 5.69 6.65
N VAL A 130 2.59 6.78 6.80
CA VAL A 130 1.31 7.01 6.11
C VAL A 130 1.53 7.06 4.60
N TYR A 131 2.59 7.72 4.13
CA TYR A 131 2.91 7.80 2.69
C TYR A 131 3.13 6.41 2.10
N HIS A 132 4.07 5.63 2.63
CA HIS A 132 4.36 4.28 2.12
C HIS A 132 3.16 3.32 2.28
N LEU A 133 2.29 3.58 3.25
CA LEU A 133 1.09 2.79 3.47
C LEU A 133 0.00 3.09 2.42
N THR A 134 -0.15 4.37 2.04
CA THR A 134 -1.20 4.89 1.14
C THR A 134 -0.78 5.09 -0.32
N GLU A 135 0.51 4.94 -0.65
CA GLU A 135 1.06 5.11 -2.01
C GLU A 135 0.29 4.31 -3.07
N SER A 136 -0.22 3.12 -2.71
CA SER A 136 -1.00 2.28 -3.62
C SER A 136 -2.41 2.82 -3.94
N HIS A 137 -2.94 3.73 -3.13
CA HIS A 137 -4.37 4.08 -3.12
C HIS A 137 -4.73 5.25 -4.04
N SER A 138 -3.84 6.22 -4.27
CA SER A 138 -4.25 7.43 -5.02
C SER A 138 -3.14 8.05 -5.86
N HIS A 139 -3.44 8.18 -7.15
CA HIS A 139 -2.65 8.91 -8.14
C HIS A 139 -2.49 10.40 -7.79
N GLU A 140 -3.42 10.94 -6.99
CA GLU A 140 -3.52 12.36 -6.65
C GLU A 140 -2.34 12.85 -5.79
N TRP A 141 -1.76 12.02 -4.91
CA TRP A 141 -0.65 12.45 -4.04
C TRP A 141 0.64 12.76 -4.79
N ASN A 142 0.89 12.05 -5.88
CA ASN A 142 2.05 12.30 -6.72
C ASN A 142 1.96 13.67 -7.44
N ASN A 143 0.75 14.16 -7.68
CA ASN A 143 0.50 15.48 -8.27
C ASN A 143 0.52 16.63 -7.25
N SER A 144 0.43 16.31 -5.95
CA SER A 144 0.38 17.31 -4.87
C SER A 144 1.75 17.77 -4.36
N GLY A 145 2.85 17.17 -4.84
CA GLY A 145 4.22 17.55 -4.44
C GLY A 145 4.60 17.20 -2.99
N ILE A 146 3.71 16.55 -2.24
CA ILE A 146 3.91 16.15 -0.82
C ILE A 146 4.83 14.92 -0.71
N GLY A 147 5.01 14.15 -1.78
CA GLY A 147 5.81 12.92 -1.78
C GLY A 147 7.32 13.09 -1.59
N GLY A 148 7.82 14.33 -1.41
CA GLY A 148 9.25 14.64 -1.27
C GLY A 148 9.65 15.27 0.05
N ILE A 149 8.75 15.37 1.04
CA ILE A 149 9.04 15.99 2.34
C ILE A 149 9.04 14.91 3.42
N CYS A 150 10.01 14.01 3.34
CA CYS A 150 10.61 13.23 4.43
C CYS A 150 12.04 12.89 3.99
#